data_AF-A0A1S3AB50-F1
#
_entry.id   AF-A0A1S3AB50-F1
#
_cell.length_a   1.000
_cell.length_b   1.000
_cell.length_c   1.000
_cell.angle_alpha   90.00
_cell.angle_beta   90.00
_cell.angle_gamma   90.00
#
_symmetry.space_group_name_H-M   'P 1'
#
loop_
_entity.id
_entity.type
_entity.pdbx_description
1 polymer ?
#
loop_
_entity_poly.entity_id
_entity_poly.type
_entity_poly.pdbx_seq_one_letter_code
_entity_poly.pdbx_strand_id
1 'polypeptide(L)'
;MDWHQVFFLHPVSFYQGAAFPFALLFNYLCIMDSFSIHARYLFLLTGGGMLALAAMGSFAVLIFIPALSAVILISSLNPQEVHRWTFFIQMSWQTLCHLGLHYTEYYLQVPPSARFCITLSSLMLLTQRVTSLSLDICEGKVKAASGSLWSRSSLSEHLWKALPFFSYLLFFPALLGGPLCSFQRFQTRVQQCSNLCPRHSFWTLTGKGLQILGLECLKMVLRDVLSTGAELNNCQQLQCIYVTWGTASFFKLTYYSHWLLDESLLHAAGFGPELGQFPGEDVYTPDGDIWTLETTHRISVFARKWNQSTARWLKRLIFQQVKEWPLLQTFAFSAWWHGLHPGQVFGFLCWAMMVQADYLIHTFANLFIRSRLMRLIYRILAWLHTQLITAYVMLAVEFRSLSLLWLLCYSYSSVFPIIYCILLFLLAKGKLKYN
;
A
#
# COMPACT_ATOMS: atom_id res chain seq x y z
N MET A 1 -12.62 3.51 -26.83
CA MET A 1 -12.78 3.78 -25.39
C MET A 1 -11.66 4.73 -25.01
N ASP A 2 -11.98 5.91 -24.52
CA ASP A 2 -11.06 7.05 -24.45
C ASP A 2 -9.95 6.84 -23.41
N TRP A 3 -8.81 6.32 -23.86
CA TRP A 3 -7.53 6.30 -23.13
C TRP A 3 -6.87 7.69 -23.00
N HIS A 4 -7.64 8.77 -23.16
CA HIS A 4 -7.14 10.15 -23.24
C HIS A 4 -6.89 10.83 -21.88
N GLN A 5 -6.88 10.09 -20.76
CA GLN A 5 -6.47 10.61 -19.44
C GLN A 5 -5.11 10.07 -18.97
N VAL A 6 -4.09 10.03 -19.85
CA VAL A 6 -2.72 9.60 -19.49
C VAL A 6 -1.69 10.72 -19.72
N PHE A 7 -2.15 11.96 -19.87
CA PHE A 7 -1.28 13.15 -19.79
C PHE A 7 -1.61 13.96 -18.53
N PHE A 8 -0.54 14.42 -17.90
CA PHE A 8 -0.40 14.99 -16.56
C PHE A 8 -0.26 13.94 -15.45
N LEU A 9 0.78 14.14 -14.63
CA LEU A 9 0.95 13.62 -13.27
C LEU A 9 -0.35 13.03 -12.76
N HIS A 10 -0.36 11.72 -12.47
CA HIS A 10 -1.49 11.05 -11.83
C HIS A 10 -2.07 12.02 -10.78
N PRO A 11 -3.39 12.32 -10.73
CA PRO A 11 -3.91 13.45 -9.96
C PRO A 11 -3.37 13.53 -8.52
N VAL A 12 -3.12 12.37 -7.91
CA VAL A 12 -2.42 12.19 -6.62
C VAL A 12 -1.03 12.84 -6.57
N SER A 13 -0.17 12.63 -7.58
CA SER A 13 1.19 13.20 -7.66
C SER A 13 1.20 14.71 -7.68
N PHE A 14 0.19 15.35 -8.29
CA PHE A 14 0.04 16.80 -8.23
C PHE A 14 -0.19 17.28 -6.78
N TYR A 15 -1.11 16.64 -6.06
CA TYR A 15 -1.40 16.98 -4.66
C TYR A 15 -0.24 16.64 -3.72
N GLN A 16 0.48 15.53 -3.94
CA GLN A 16 1.72 15.20 -3.24
C GLN A 16 2.78 16.29 -3.49
N GLY A 17 2.96 16.71 -4.74
CA GLY A 17 3.84 17.81 -5.15
C GLY A 17 3.50 19.12 -4.44
N ALA A 18 2.21 19.49 -4.41
CA ALA A 18 1.72 20.69 -3.74
C ALA A 18 1.93 20.68 -2.22
N ALA A 19 2.05 19.50 -1.60
CA ALA A 19 2.31 19.34 -0.18
C ALA A 19 3.78 19.53 0.22
N PHE A 20 4.75 19.44 -0.71
CA PHE A 20 6.18 19.54 -0.41
C PHE A 20 6.60 20.85 0.26
N PRO A 21 6.18 22.04 -0.21
CA PRO A 21 6.55 23.30 0.43
C PRO A 21 6.09 23.35 1.89
N PHE A 22 4.92 22.79 2.20
CA PHE A 22 4.37 22.73 3.56
C PHE A 22 5.12 21.71 4.43
N ALA A 23 5.61 20.61 3.86
CA ALA A 23 6.48 19.66 4.55
C ALA A 23 7.82 20.31 4.94
N LEU A 24 8.45 21.03 4.02
CA LEU A 24 9.69 21.77 4.30
C LEU A 24 9.47 22.89 5.33
N LEU A 25 8.37 23.63 5.23
CA LEU A 25 7.99 24.65 6.20
C LEU A 25 7.77 24.05 7.59
N PHE A 26 7.03 22.95 7.68
CA PHE A 26 6.81 22.23 8.95
C PHE A 26 8.14 21.85 9.59
N ASN A 27 9.04 21.23 8.83
CA ASN A 27 10.33 20.81 9.36
C ASN A 27 11.21 22.01 9.75
N TYR A 28 11.21 23.08 8.95
CA TYR A 28 11.92 24.32 9.28
C TYR A 28 11.42 24.94 10.60
N LEU A 29 10.10 25.03 10.79
CA LEU A 29 9.51 25.54 12.04
C LEU A 29 9.83 24.63 13.24
N CYS A 30 9.91 23.33 13.03
CA CYS A 30 10.33 22.37 14.04
C CYS A 30 11.80 22.55 14.45
N ILE A 31 12.69 22.85 13.49
CA ILE A 31 14.13 23.09 13.72
C ILE A 31 14.36 24.36 14.53
N MET A 32 13.60 25.42 14.24
CA MET A 32 13.80 26.74 14.86
C MET A 32 13.33 26.82 16.33
N ASP A 33 12.87 25.70 16.92
CA ASP A 33 12.32 25.53 18.27
C ASP A 33 11.21 26.54 18.66
N SER A 34 10.73 27.33 17.71
CA SER A 34 9.64 28.31 17.86
C SER A 34 8.26 27.64 17.85
N PHE A 35 8.22 26.33 17.59
CA PHE A 35 6.99 25.60 17.31
C PHE A 35 6.64 24.61 18.42
N SER A 36 5.67 24.99 19.25
CA SER A 36 5.19 24.17 20.37
C SER A 36 4.64 22.83 19.91
N ILE A 37 4.68 21.81 20.77
CA ILE A 37 4.21 20.45 20.45
C ILE A 37 2.74 20.46 19.97
N HIS A 38 1.88 21.24 20.62
CA HIS A 38 0.48 21.39 20.20
C HIS A 38 0.35 22.03 18.81
N ALA A 39 1.16 23.05 18.52
CA ALA A 39 1.16 23.69 17.21
C ALA A 39 1.65 22.74 16.11
N ARG A 40 2.62 21.87 16.40
CA ARG A 40 3.09 20.82 15.49
C ARG A 40 1.96 19.85 15.11
N TYR A 41 1.22 19.33 16.09
CA TYR A 41 0.07 18.45 15.82
C TYR A 41 -1.04 19.16 15.03
N LEU A 42 -1.34 20.41 15.39
CA LEU A 42 -2.34 21.21 14.70
C LEU A 42 -1.95 21.46 13.24
N PHE A 43 -0.70 21.80 12.95
CA PHE A 43 -0.25 22.05 11.58
C PHE A 43 -0.34 20.80 10.70
N LEU A 44 0.06 19.65 11.23
CA LEU A 44 -0.08 18.39 10.50
C LEU A 44 -1.54 18.06 10.23
N LEU A 45 -2.42 18.26 11.23
CA LEU A 45 -3.86 18.00 11.12
C LEU A 45 -4.56 18.98 10.16
N THR A 46 -4.28 20.29 10.26
CA THR A 46 -4.90 21.31 9.41
C THR A 46 -4.40 21.18 7.97
N GLY A 47 -3.11 20.97 7.77
CA GLY A 47 -2.57 20.64 6.45
C GLY A 47 -3.23 19.39 5.87
N GLY A 48 -3.49 18.38 6.71
CA GLY A 48 -4.21 17.18 6.35
C GLY A 48 -5.63 17.44 5.88
N GLY A 49 -6.39 18.20 6.66
CA GLY A 49 -7.75 18.60 6.31
C GLY A 49 -7.82 19.43 5.03
N MET A 50 -6.89 20.37 4.85
CA MET A 50 -6.80 21.19 3.63
C MET A 50 -6.45 20.34 2.40
N LEU A 51 -5.50 19.41 2.53
CA LEU A 51 -5.14 18.49 1.45
C LEU A 51 -6.31 17.55 1.10
N ALA A 52 -7.03 17.04 2.10
CA ALA A 52 -8.22 16.22 1.89
C ALA A 52 -9.29 17.00 1.10
N LEU A 53 -9.61 18.23 1.53
CA LEU A 53 -10.60 19.07 0.85
C LEU A 53 -10.17 19.42 -0.58
N ALA A 54 -8.89 19.73 -0.80
CA ALA A 54 -8.36 20.05 -2.13
C ALA A 54 -8.37 18.85 -3.09
N ALA A 55 -8.00 17.66 -2.59
CA ALA A 55 -7.88 16.45 -3.40
C ALA A 55 -9.20 15.70 -3.60
N MET A 56 -10.08 15.72 -2.59
CA MET A 56 -11.29 14.89 -2.53
C MET A 56 -12.58 15.72 -2.70
N GLY A 57 -12.54 17.03 -2.47
CA GLY A 57 -13.74 17.87 -2.47
C GLY A 57 -14.73 17.44 -1.39
N SER A 58 -16.01 17.32 -1.75
CA SER A 58 -17.07 16.85 -0.83
C SER A 58 -16.86 15.41 -0.35
N PHE A 59 -16.14 14.59 -1.10
CA PHE A 59 -15.83 13.21 -0.69
C PHE A 59 -14.88 13.14 0.52
N ALA A 60 -14.22 14.23 0.92
CA ALA A 60 -13.39 14.28 2.13
C ALA A 60 -14.15 13.86 3.40
N VAL A 61 -15.47 14.05 3.43
CA VAL A 61 -16.34 13.57 4.52
C VAL A 61 -16.21 12.06 4.73
N LEU A 62 -15.97 11.28 3.68
CA LEU A 62 -15.78 9.83 3.75
C LEU A 62 -14.48 9.41 4.47
N ILE A 63 -13.55 10.35 4.67
CA ILE A 63 -12.33 10.17 5.46
C ILE A 63 -12.53 10.71 6.88
N PHE A 64 -13.16 11.88 7.02
CA PHE A 64 -13.34 12.52 8.33
C PHE A 64 -14.27 11.72 9.25
N ILE A 65 -15.36 11.14 8.74
CA ILE A 65 -16.29 10.31 9.53
C ILE A 65 -15.57 9.11 10.17
N PRO A 66 -14.89 8.22 9.41
CA PRO A 66 -14.21 7.09 10.00
C PRO A 66 -13.05 7.50 10.92
N ALA A 67 -12.32 8.59 10.62
CA ALA A 67 -11.27 9.09 11.51
C ALA A 67 -11.84 9.57 12.86
N LEU A 68 -12.94 10.32 12.84
CA LEU A 68 -13.66 10.74 14.05
C LEU A 68 -14.17 9.54 14.84
N SER A 69 -14.80 8.58 14.18
CA SER A 69 -15.29 7.36 14.83
C SER A 69 -14.16 6.59 15.52
N ALA A 70 -12.98 6.49 14.88
CA ALA A 70 -11.82 5.80 15.44
C ALA A 70 -11.34 6.47 16.73
N VAL A 71 -11.21 7.80 16.75
CA VAL A 71 -10.75 8.53 17.93
C VAL A 71 -11.75 8.44 19.08
N ILE A 72 -13.06 8.49 18.78
CA ILE A 72 -14.11 8.29 19.79
C ILE A 72 -13.98 6.90 20.42
N LEU A 73 -13.84 5.84 19.60
CA LEU A 73 -13.69 4.47 20.09
C LEU A 73 -12.42 4.28 20.92
N ILE A 74 -11.29 4.81 20.46
CA ILE A 74 -9.99 4.76 21.17
C ILE A 74 -10.08 5.45 22.54
N SER A 75 -10.87 6.52 22.64
CA SER A 75 -11.01 7.30 23.88
C SER A 75 -12.06 6.71 24.83
N SER A 76 -13.03 5.96 24.32
CA SER A 76 -14.21 5.52 25.09
C SER A 76 -14.18 4.03 25.49
N LEU A 77 -13.46 3.19 24.75
CA LEU A 77 -13.45 1.75 24.97
C LEU A 77 -12.23 1.27 25.74
N ASN A 78 -12.37 0.12 26.39
CA ASN A 78 -11.25 -0.57 27.03
C ASN A 78 -10.20 -1.00 25.99
N PRO A 79 -8.91 -1.01 26.33
CA PRO A 79 -7.84 -1.41 25.41
C PRO A 79 -8.06 -2.78 24.77
N GLN A 80 -8.67 -3.74 25.45
CA GLN A 80 -8.92 -5.10 24.92
C GLN A 80 -10.01 -5.15 23.84
N GLU A 81 -10.96 -4.20 23.84
CA GLU A 81 -12.11 -4.22 22.91
C GLU A 81 -11.96 -3.24 21.75
N VAL A 82 -11.07 -2.25 21.90
CA VAL A 82 -10.81 -1.19 20.92
C VAL A 82 -10.57 -1.75 19.52
N HIS A 83 -9.72 -2.77 19.37
CA HIS A 83 -9.38 -3.29 18.04
C HIS A 83 -10.58 -3.94 17.34
N ARG A 84 -11.34 -4.78 18.04
CA ARG A 84 -12.51 -5.46 17.46
C ARG A 84 -13.51 -4.46 16.88
N TRP A 85 -13.85 -3.42 17.64
CA TRP A 85 -14.84 -2.42 17.24
C TRP A 85 -14.32 -1.48 16.15
N THR A 86 -13.10 -0.98 16.29
CA THR A 86 -12.49 -0.13 15.27
C THR A 86 -12.32 -0.89 13.95
N PHE A 87 -11.82 -2.12 13.97
CA PHE A 87 -11.72 -2.98 12.79
C PHE A 87 -13.07 -3.17 12.11
N PHE A 88 -14.10 -3.55 12.87
CA PHE A 88 -15.45 -3.76 12.32
C PHE A 88 -16.01 -2.50 11.65
N ILE A 89 -15.92 -1.34 12.32
CA ILE A 89 -16.45 -0.08 11.80
C ILE A 89 -15.67 0.38 10.57
N GLN A 90 -14.34 0.33 10.58
CA GLN A 90 -13.50 0.75 9.45
C GLN A 90 -13.73 -0.14 8.23
N MET A 91 -13.69 -1.47 8.39
CA MET A 91 -13.90 -2.40 7.29
C MET A 91 -15.34 -2.33 6.75
N SER A 92 -16.34 -2.16 7.62
CA SER A 92 -17.74 -1.99 7.17
C SER A 92 -17.92 -0.70 6.38
N TRP A 93 -17.39 0.42 6.88
CA TRP A 93 -17.43 1.71 6.19
C TRP A 93 -16.75 1.66 4.81
N GLN A 94 -15.53 1.12 4.77
CA GLN A 94 -14.78 0.94 3.52
C GLN A 94 -15.52 0.01 2.54
N THR A 95 -16.09 -1.09 3.03
CA THR A 95 -16.90 -2.00 2.21
C THR A 95 -18.11 -1.28 1.62
N LEU A 96 -18.82 -0.47 2.40
CA LEU A 96 -19.95 0.33 1.90
C LEU A 96 -19.50 1.33 0.81
N CYS A 97 -18.34 1.97 0.96
CA CYS A 97 -17.79 2.84 -0.08
C CYS A 97 -17.45 2.06 -1.37
N HIS A 98 -16.88 0.86 -1.26
CA HIS A 98 -16.63 -0.01 -2.42
C HIS A 98 -17.93 -0.50 -3.07
N LEU A 99 -18.95 -0.85 -2.29
CA LEU A 99 -20.26 -1.20 -2.82
C LEU A 99 -20.92 -0.01 -3.52
N GLY A 100 -20.76 1.20 -2.98
CA GLY A 100 -21.15 2.43 -3.67
C GLY A 100 -20.43 2.61 -5.01
N LEU A 101 -19.13 2.34 -5.06
CA LEU A 101 -18.37 2.33 -6.31
C LEU A 101 -18.92 1.30 -7.31
N HIS A 102 -19.14 0.06 -6.86
CA HIS A 102 -19.70 -1.01 -7.68
C HIS A 102 -21.08 -0.62 -8.23
N TYR A 103 -21.92 -0.03 -7.39
CA TYR A 103 -23.24 0.44 -7.82
C TYR A 103 -23.12 1.52 -8.91
N THR A 104 -22.25 2.51 -8.74
CA THR A 104 -22.05 3.55 -9.75
C THR A 104 -21.49 3.01 -11.07
N GLU A 105 -20.51 2.10 -11.00
CA GLU A 105 -19.78 1.61 -12.16
C GLU A 105 -20.54 0.52 -12.92
N TYR A 106 -21.12 -0.47 -12.24
CA TYR A 106 -21.80 -1.59 -12.91
C TYR A 106 -23.30 -1.34 -13.12
N TYR A 107 -23.98 -0.72 -12.16
CA TYR A 107 -25.43 -0.54 -12.27
C TYR A 107 -25.78 0.76 -12.98
N LEU A 108 -25.19 1.88 -12.56
CA LEU A 108 -25.43 3.18 -13.19
C LEU A 108 -24.59 3.41 -14.45
N GLN A 109 -23.55 2.60 -14.69
CA GLN A 109 -22.65 2.74 -15.84
C GLN A 109 -21.99 4.12 -15.93
N VAL A 110 -21.76 4.75 -14.77
CA VAL A 110 -21.09 6.05 -14.65
C VAL A 110 -19.63 5.83 -14.24
N PRO A 111 -18.65 6.33 -15.00
CA PRO A 111 -17.25 6.20 -14.62
C PRO A 111 -16.96 6.93 -13.31
N PRO A 112 -16.15 6.36 -12.40
CA PRO A 112 -15.88 6.97 -11.12
C PRO A 112 -15.08 8.26 -11.27
N SER A 113 -15.44 9.29 -10.52
CA SER A 113 -14.67 10.53 -10.49
C SER A 113 -13.26 10.30 -9.91
N ALA A 114 -12.25 10.98 -10.45
CA ALA A 114 -10.88 10.89 -9.93
C ALA A 114 -10.80 11.22 -8.44
N ARG A 115 -11.55 12.22 -7.96
CA ARG A 115 -11.62 12.59 -6.54
C ARG A 115 -12.14 11.47 -5.66
N PHE A 116 -13.15 10.73 -6.13
CA PHE A 116 -13.67 9.58 -5.41
C PHE A 116 -12.65 8.43 -5.34
N CYS A 117 -11.93 8.16 -6.43
CA CYS A 117 -10.83 7.18 -6.43
C CYS A 117 -9.72 7.56 -5.43
N ILE A 118 -9.30 8.84 -5.39
CA ILE A 118 -8.32 9.34 -4.41
C ILE A 118 -8.84 9.14 -2.97
N THR A 119 -10.12 9.43 -2.76
CA THR A 119 -10.77 9.26 -1.45
C THR A 119 -10.74 7.80 -1.02
N LEU A 120 -11.08 6.87 -1.92
CA LEU A 120 -11.09 5.44 -1.63
C LEU A 120 -9.69 4.91 -1.29
N SER A 121 -8.67 5.29 -2.05
CA SER A 121 -7.28 4.94 -1.74
C SER A 121 -6.82 5.50 -0.39
N SER A 122 -7.21 6.74 -0.06
CA SER A 122 -6.89 7.36 1.23
C SER A 122 -7.65 6.70 2.38
N LEU A 123 -8.88 6.26 2.14
CA LEU A 123 -9.69 5.52 3.12
C LEU A 123 -9.06 4.16 3.43
N MET A 124 -8.56 3.47 2.41
CA MET A 124 -7.85 2.22 2.55
C MET A 124 -6.60 2.36 3.45
N LEU A 125 -5.81 3.43 3.25
CA LEU A 125 -4.66 3.76 4.11
C LEU A 125 -5.08 4.16 5.53
N LEU A 126 -6.18 4.90 5.69
CA LEU A 126 -6.73 5.24 7.00
C LEU A 126 -7.15 3.98 7.76
N THR A 127 -7.84 3.04 7.12
CA THR A 127 -8.20 1.73 7.71
C THR A 127 -6.96 0.99 8.21
N GLN A 128 -5.87 0.97 7.42
CA GLN A 128 -4.61 0.36 7.85
C GLN A 128 -4.04 1.04 9.10
N ARG A 129 -4.04 2.37 9.15
CA ARG A 129 -3.56 3.13 10.33
C ARG A 129 -4.41 2.89 11.56
N VAL A 130 -5.73 2.99 11.44
CA VAL A 130 -6.66 2.80 12.56
C VAL A 130 -6.56 1.38 13.11
N THR A 131 -6.54 0.37 12.23
CA THR A 131 -6.43 -1.03 12.66
C THR A 131 -5.06 -1.34 13.28
N SER A 132 -3.98 -0.73 12.79
CA SER A 132 -2.65 -0.88 13.39
C SER A 132 -2.53 -0.20 14.75
N LEU A 133 -2.99 1.04 14.87
CA LEU A 133 -3.01 1.79 16.12
C LEU A 133 -3.87 1.09 17.18
N SER A 134 -5.05 0.60 16.80
CA SER A 134 -5.92 -0.12 17.73
C SER A 134 -5.30 -1.44 18.21
N LEU A 135 -4.58 -2.16 17.34
CA LEU A 135 -3.77 -3.32 17.77
C LEU A 135 -2.64 -2.92 18.73
N ASP A 136 -1.93 -1.84 18.45
CA ASP A 136 -0.87 -1.34 19.33
C ASP A 136 -1.42 -0.97 20.72
N ILE A 137 -2.65 -0.47 20.79
CA ILE A 137 -3.37 -0.21 22.05
C ILE A 137 -3.74 -1.52 22.75
N CYS A 138 -4.30 -2.51 22.03
CA CYS A 138 -4.62 -3.83 22.60
C CYS A 138 -3.39 -4.54 23.17
N GLU A 139 -2.25 -4.41 22.51
CA GLU A 139 -0.97 -5.00 22.93
C GLU A 139 -0.27 -4.19 24.04
N GLY A 140 -0.82 -3.04 24.45
CA GLY A 140 -0.24 -2.19 25.49
C GLY A 140 0.99 -1.40 25.04
N LYS A 141 1.31 -1.36 23.74
CA LYS A 141 2.39 -0.54 23.19
C LYS A 141 2.06 0.94 23.27
N VAL A 142 0.80 1.29 23.02
CA VAL A 142 0.31 2.67 23.11
C VAL A 142 -0.67 2.75 24.26
N LYS A 143 -0.41 3.67 25.20
CA LYS A 143 -1.39 3.97 26.25
C LYS A 143 -2.58 4.66 25.61
N ALA A 144 -3.75 4.00 25.63
CA ALA A 144 -5.00 4.67 25.31
C ALA A 144 -5.18 5.85 26.26
N ALA A 145 -5.91 6.89 25.82
CA ALA A 145 -6.31 8.00 26.68
C ALA A 145 -7.35 7.57 27.76
N SER A 146 -7.36 6.30 28.16
CA SER A 146 -8.24 5.71 29.16
C SER A 146 -7.80 6.11 30.57
N GLY A 147 -7.91 7.41 30.87
CA GLY A 147 -8.17 7.88 32.22
C GLY A 147 -9.65 8.19 32.28
N SER A 148 -10.39 7.54 33.19
CA SER A 148 -11.84 7.64 33.42
C SER A 148 -12.50 8.81 32.69
N LEU A 149 -13.32 8.51 31.67
CA LEU A 149 -14.19 9.45 30.94
C LEU A 149 -15.16 10.23 31.85
N TRP A 150 -15.09 9.98 33.17
CA TRP A 150 -15.92 10.52 34.23
C TRP A 150 -15.13 11.29 35.31
N SER A 151 -13.90 11.72 34.99
CA SER A 151 -13.30 12.83 35.73
C SER A 151 -13.89 14.15 35.21
N ARG A 152 -14.09 15.14 36.08
CA ARG A 152 -14.59 16.51 35.75
C ARG A 152 -13.59 17.31 34.87
N SER A 153 -12.94 16.68 33.89
CA SER A 153 -12.07 17.37 32.95
C SER A 153 -12.88 18.16 31.93
N SER A 154 -12.44 19.38 31.63
CA SER A 154 -13.09 20.25 30.65
C SER A 154 -13.11 19.59 29.25
N LEU A 155 -14.06 19.99 28.39
CA LEU A 155 -14.09 19.54 26.99
C LEU A 155 -12.77 19.87 26.26
N SER A 156 -12.12 20.97 26.65
CA SER A 156 -10.81 21.37 26.13
C SER A 156 -9.72 20.33 26.43
N GLU A 157 -9.65 19.80 27.65
CA GLU A 157 -8.66 18.76 28.00
C GLU A 157 -8.82 17.48 27.19
N HIS A 158 -10.07 17.09 26.92
CA HIS A 158 -10.35 15.92 26.07
C HIS A 158 -9.88 16.15 24.64
N LEU A 159 -10.14 17.33 24.07
CA LEU A 159 -9.67 17.69 22.73
C LEU A 159 -8.14 17.68 22.63
N TRP A 160 -7.43 18.18 23.65
CA TRP A 160 -5.97 18.14 23.67
C TRP A 160 -5.40 16.73 23.80
N LYS A 161 -6.07 15.83 24.53
CA LYS A 161 -5.69 14.39 24.58
C LYS A 161 -5.99 13.66 23.28
N ALA A 162 -7.04 14.05 22.55
CA ALA A 162 -7.44 13.46 21.28
C ALA A 162 -6.60 13.95 20.08
N LEU A 163 -6.05 15.16 20.18
CA LEU A 163 -5.32 15.83 19.10
C LEU A 163 -4.19 14.98 18.47
N PRO A 164 -3.32 14.29 19.23
CA PRO A 164 -2.29 13.44 18.65
C PRO A 164 -2.86 12.31 17.78
N PHE A 165 -4.00 11.73 18.15
CA PHE A 165 -4.66 10.68 17.38
C PHE A 165 -5.27 11.23 16.09
N PHE A 166 -5.99 12.36 16.15
CA PHE A 166 -6.49 13.02 14.93
C PHE A 166 -5.36 13.39 13.99
N SER A 167 -4.29 13.99 14.53
CA SER A 167 -3.12 14.37 13.75
C SER A 167 -2.47 13.14 13.09
N TYR A 168 -2.27 12.04 13.82
CA TYR A 168 -1.73 10.80 13.26
C TYR A 168 -2.61 10.18 12.15
N LEU A 169 -3.94 10.23 12.31
CA LEU A 169 -4.83 9.64 11.32
C LEU A 169 -4.91 10.47 10.04
N LEU A 170 -4.79 11.80 10.15
CA LEU A 170 -5.08 12.73 9.06
C LEU A 170 -3.88 13.57 8.58
N PHE A 171 -2.67 13.41 9.13
CA PHE A 171 -1.51 14.23 8.74
C PHE A 171 -1.22 14.17 7.24
N PHE A 172 -1.03 15.35 6.65
CA PHE A 172 -0.87 15.50 5.20
C PHE A 172 0.29 14.70 4.55
N PRO A 173 1.47 14.53 5.17
CA PRO A 173 2.60 13.85 4.52
C PRO A 173 2.31 12.41 4.13
N ALA A 174 1.37 11.76 4.80
CA ALA A 174 0.97 10.40 4.49
C ALA A 174 -0.53 10.29 4.17
N LEU A 175 -1.28 11.38 4.00
CA LEU A 175 -2.72 11.28 3.79
C LEU A 175 -3.07 10.53 2.49
N LEU A 176 -2.34 10.83 1.41
CA LEU A 176 -2.62 10.32 0.07
C LEU A 176 -1.80 9.07 -0.29
N GLY A 177 -0.81 8.72 0.53
CA GLY A 177 0.18 7.68 0.22
C GLY A 177 1.24 7.51 1.32
N GLY A 178 2.21 6.66 1.04
CA GLY A 178 3.40 6.45 1.88
C GLY A 178 3.32 5.33 2.91
N PRO A 179 4.49 4.89 3.41
CA PRO A 179 4.61 3.72 4.28
C PRO A 179 3.85 3.90 5.58
N LEU A 180 3.21 2.81 6.02
CA LEU A 180 2.60 2.73 7.34
C LEU A 180 3.66 2.97 8.43
N CYS A 181 3.52 4.11 9.11
CA CYS A 181 4.29 4.52 10.27
C CYS A 181 3.53 4.15 11.55
N SER A 182 4.20 3.59 12.56
CA SER A 182 3.56 3.33 13.85
C SER A 182 3.27 4.64 14.59
N PHE A 183 2.24 4.63 15.43
CA PHE A 183 1.84 5.82 16.19
C PHE A 183 2.94 6.29 17.14
N GLN A 184 3.68 5.37 17.76
CA GLN A 184 4.81 5.71 18.62
C GLN A 184 5.89 6.48 17.86
N ARG A 185 6.29 5.99 16.68
CA ARG A 185 7.26 6.69 15.82
C ARG A 185 6.76 8.07 15.42
N PHE A 186 5.50 8.17 14.99
CA PHE A 186 4.88 9.46 14.69
C PHE A 186 4.92 10.42 15.90
N GLN A 187 4.51 9.95 17.07
CA GLN A 187 4.46 10.73 18.30
C GLN A 187 5.86 11.21 18.72
N THR A 188 6.84 10.31 18.73
CA THR A 188 8.24 10.62 19.05
C THR A 188 8.78 11.67 18.09
N ARG A 189 8.50 11.57 16.78
CA ARG A 189 8.94 12.55 15.78
C ARG A 189 8.36 13.93 16.03
N VAL A 190 7.06 14.02 16.28
CA VAL A 190 6.41 15.32 16.54
C VAL A 190 6.91 15.95 17.85
N GLN A 191 7.14 15.14 18.89
CA GLN A 191 7.59 15.61 20.20
C GLN A 191 9.07 16.01 20.21
N GLN A 192 9.95 15.20 19.61
CA GLN A 192 11.40 15.35 19.71
C GLN A 192 12.05 16.05 18.50
N CYS A 193 11.24 16.70 17.65
CA CYS A 193 11.69 17.39 16.44
C CYS A 193 12.90 18.32 16.68
N SER A 194 13.03 18.99 17.83
CA SER A 194 14.12 19.95 18.12
C SER A 194 15.52 19.33 18.29
N ASN A 195 15.63 18.13 18.87
CA ASN A 195 16.91 17.53 19.29
C ASN A 195 17.53 16.59 18.26
N LEU A 196 16.81 16.36 17.16
CA LEU A 196 16.95 15.18 16.32
C LEU A 196 16.95 15.53 14.84
N CYS A 197 16.97 16.80 14.46
CA CYS A 197 16.88 17.16 13.05
C CYS A 197 18.14 16.70 12.30
N PRO A 198 18.01 15.76 11.35
CA PRO A 198 19.06 15.53 10.40
C PRO A 198 19.17 16.82 9.58
N ARG A 199 20.37 17.40 9.53
CA ARG A 199 20.68 18.44 8.56
C ARG A 199 20.35 17.83 7.21
N HIS A 200 19.30 18.31 6.53
CA HIS A 200 18.90 17.75 5.25
C HIS A 200 20.14 17.65 4.38
N SER A 201 20.56 16.43 4.05
CA SER A 201 21.58 16.27 3.04
C SER A 201 20.89 16.65 1.74
N PHE A 202 21.12 17.87 1.26
CA PHE A 202 20.61 18.37 -0.02
C PHE A 202 20.76 17.31 -1.12
N TRP A 203 21.86 16.55 -1.08
CA TRP A 203 22.16 15.40 -1.92
C TRP A 203 21.14 14.26 -1.88
N THR A 204 20.54 13.96 -0.71
CA THR A 204 19.52 12.91 -0.59
C THR A 204 18.21 13.32 -1.27
N LEU A 205 17.79 14.58 -1.09
CA LEU A 205 16.57 15.10 -1.70
C LEU A 205 16.73 15.29 -3.22
N THR A 206 17.87 15.83 -3.66
CA THR A 206 18.18 15.94 -5.10
C THR A 206 18.34 14.58 -5.76
N GLY A 207 18.97 13.61 -5.08
CA GLY A 207 19.07 12.23 -5.54
C GLY A 207 17.70 11.56 -5.73
N LYS A 208 16.80 11.68 -4.75
CA LYS A 208 15.41 11.18 -4.89
C LYS A 208 14.65 11.90 -6.00
N GLY A 209 14.82 13.22 -6.14
CA GLY A 209 14.24 14.01 -7.24
C GLY A 209 14.69 13.51 -8.61
N LEU A 210 15.98 13.25 -8.80
CA LEU A 210 16.53 12.72 -10.05
C LEU A 210 15.99 11.31 -10.37
N GLN A 211 15.86 10.46 -9.35
CA GLN A 211 15.24 9.13 -9.51
C GLN A 211 13.78 9.21 -9.95
N ILE A 212 12.98 10.12 -9.37
CA ILE A 212 11.58 10.35 -9.78
C ILE A 212 11.54 10.80 -11.24
N LEU A 213 12.36 11.78 -11.64
CA LEU A 213 12.44 12.24 -13.02
C LEU A 213 12.83 11.11 -13.98
N GLY A 214 13.78 10.25 -13.59
CA GLY A 214 14.16 9.07 -14.37
C GLY A 214 13.02 8.08 -14.55
N LEU A 215 12.24 7.80 -13.50
CA LEU A 215 11.08 6.92 -13.56
C LEU A 215 9.97 7.51 -14.44
N GLU A 216 9.70 8.81 -14.34
CA GLU A 216 8.71 9.49 -15.18
C GLU A 216 9.12 9.47 -16.66
N CYS A 217 10.41 9.70 -16.96
CA CYS A 217 10.95 9.58 -18.31
C CYS A 217 10.80 8.16 -18.86
N LEU A 218 11.18 7.14 -18.08
CA LEU A 218 11.04 5.74 -18.47
C LEU A 218 9.57 5.36 -18.71
N LYS A 219 8.66 5.86 -17.88
CA LYS A 219 7.21 5.66 -18.03
C LYS A 219 6.69 6.28 -19.33
N MET A 220 7.16 7.48 -19.70
CA MET A 220 6.82 8.13 -20.96
C MET A 220 7.30 7.31 -22.16
N VAL A 221 8.55 6.85 -22.16
CA VAL A 221 9.09 5.98 -23.22
C VAL A 221 8.27 4.69 -23.34
N LEU A 222 7.97 4.04 -22.22
CA LEU A 222 7.19 2.80 -22.22
C LEU A 222 5.75 3.04 -22.72
N ARG A 223 5.15 4.19 -22.39
CA ARG A 223 3.83 4.57 -22.90
C ARG A 223 3.83 4.71 -24.42
N ASP A 224 4.82 5.39 -24.99
CA ASP A 224 4.91 5.57 -26.43
C ASP A 224 5.05 4.21 -27.14
N VAL A 225 5.88 3.33 -26.58
CA VAL A 225 6.04 1.94 -27.06
C VAL A 225 4.73 1.14 -26.95
N LEU A 226 3.98 1.27 -25.86
CA LEU A 226 2.70 0.57 -25.70
C LEU A 226 1.59 1.15 -26.59
N SER A 227 1.58 2.47 -26.81
CA SER A 227 0.59 3.15 -27.65
C SER A 227 0.72 2.81 -29.13
N THR A 228 1.92 2.43 -29.56
CA THR A 228 2.22 1.96 -30.92
C THR A 228 2.02 0.45 -31.08
N GLY A 229 1.86 -0.28 -29.96
CA GLY A 229 1.63 -1.72 -29.93
C GLY A 229 0.15 -2.11 -30.08
N ALA A 230 -0.12 -3.41 -30.16
CA ALA A 230 -1.50 -3.90 -30.12
C ALA A 230 -2.08 -3.80 -28.71
N GLU A 231 -3.36 -3.48 -28.63
CA GLU A 231 -4.12 -3.56 -27.39
C GLU A 231 -4.37 -5.02 -26.99
N LEU A 232 -4.66 -5.26 -25.71
CA LEU A 232 -4.97 -6.61 -25.20
C LEU A 232 -6.13 -7.27 -25.96
N ASN A 233 -7.09 -6.49 -26.46
CA ASN A 233 -8.24 -6.97 -27.22
C ASN A 233 -7.86 -7.55 -28.60
N ASN A 234 -6.74 -7.09 -29.17
CA ASN A 234 -6.35 -7.40 -30.55
C ASN A 234 -4.99 -8.13 -30.65
N CYS A 235 -4.38 -8.47 -29.51
CA CYS A 235 -3.08 -9.11 -29.51
C CYS A 235 -3.16 -10.55 -30.04
N GLN A 236 -2.15 -10.98 -30.80
CA GLN A 236 -2.03 -12.35 -31.28
C GLN A 236 -0.87 -13.09 -30.60
N GLN A 237 -1.14 -14.26 -30.02
CA GLN A 237 -0.13 -15.19 -29.50
C GLN A 237 0.91 -14.54 -28.57
N LEU A 238 2.19 -14.52 -28.97
CA LEU A 238 3.31 -13.97 -28.19
C LEU A 238 3.20 -12.45 -27.99
N GLN A 239 2.50 -11.75 -28.88
CA GLN A 239 2.23 -10.32 -28.71
C GLN A 239 1.45 -10.05 -27.42
N CYS A 240 0.53 -10.94 -27.03
CA CYS A 240 -0.21 -10.79 -25.78
C CYS A 240 0.70 -10.85 -24.56
N ILE A 241 1.78 -11.65 -24.59
CA ILE A 241 2.75 -11.73 -23.50
C ILE A 241 3.50 -10.41 -23.38
N TYR A 242 3.95 -9.85 -24.51
CA TYR A 242 4.62 -8.55 -24.56
C TYR A 242 3.71 -7.42 -24.04
N VAL A 243 2.46 -7.37 -24.51
CA VAL A 243 1.46 -6.38 -24.06
C VAL A 243 1.20 -6.55 -22.56
N THR A 244 0.99 -7.77 -22.08
CA THR A 244 0.76 -8.06 -20.65
C THR A 244 1.92 -7.55 -19.80
N TRP A 245 3.16 -7.92 -20.17
CA TRP A 245 4.34 -7.54 -19.42
C TRP A 245 4.62 -6.04 -19.50
N GLY A 246 4.43 -5.43 -20.67
CA GLY A 246 4.59 -3.99 -20.88
C GLY A 246 3.57 -3.18 -20.07
N THR A 247 2.29 -3.51 -20.15
CA THR A 247 1.23 -2.84 -19.35
C THR A 247 1.46 -3.01 -17.85
N ALA A 248 1.82 -4.21 -17.39
CA ALA A 248 2.16 -4.42 -15.98
C ALA A 248 3.40 -3.61 -15.56
N SER A 249 4.41 -3.50 -16.43
CA SER A 249 5.60 -2.69 -16.17
C SER A 249 5.26 -1.20 -16.06
N PHE A 250 4.34 -0.70 -16.89
CA PHE A 250 3.82 0.67 -16.78
C PHE A 250 3.14 0.92 -15.43
N PHE A 251 2.34 -0.04 -14.94
CA PHE A 251 1.76 0.03 -13.60
C PHE A 251 2.83 0.02 -12.52
N LYS A 252 3.81 -0.89 -12.58
CA LYS A 252 4.93 -0.94 -11.62
C LYS A 252 5.66 0.40 -11.54
N LEU A 253 6.02 1.00 -12.67
CA LEU A 253 6.69 2.31 -12.72
C LEU A 253 5.84 3.42 -12.09
N THR A 254 4.53 3.37 -12.27
CA THR A 254 3.60 4.33 -11.64
C THR A 254 3.63 4.20 -10.12
N TYR A 255 3.55 2.98 -9.58
CA TYR A 255 3.67 2.75 -8.13
C TYR A 255 5.05 3.14 -7.59
N TYR A 256 6.14 2.84 -8.31
CA TYR A 256 7.49 3.21 -7.91
C TYR A 256 7.68 4.72 -7.81
N SER A 257 7.17 5.47 -8.79
CA SER A 257 7.18 6.93 -8.77
C SER A 257 6.40 7.47 -7.56
N HIS A 258 5.20 6.94 -7.30
CA HIS A 258 4.37 7.36 -6.18
C HIS A 258 5.00 7.04 -4.82
N TRP A 259 5.50 5.82 -4.61
CA TRP A 259 6.18 5.46 -3.36
C TRP A 259 7.39 6.35 -3.11
N LEU A 260 8.17 6.65 -4.15
CA LEU A 260 9.33 7.52 -4.01
C LEU A 260 8.94 8.97 -3.70
N LEU A 261 7.86 9.48 -4.30
CA LEU A 261 7.27 10.78 -3.96
C LEU A 261 6.81 10.85 -2.51
N ASP A 262 6.07 9.83 -2.04
CA ASP A 262 5.58 9.75 -0.67
C ASP A 262 6.71 9.70 0.36
N GLU A 263 7.73 8.87 0.11
CA GLU A 263 8.91 8.82 0.96
C GLU A 263 9.67 10.15 0.98
N SER A 264 9.75 10.82 -0.17
CA SER A 264 10.40 12.13 -0.28
C SER A 264 9.62 13.19 0.50
N LEU A 265 8.28 13.15 0.46
CA LEU A 265 7.41 14.05 1.20
C LEU A 265 7.53 13.83 2.71
N LEU A 266 7.51 12.56 3.16
CA LEU A 266 7.76 12.21 4.56
C LEU A 266 9.14 12.65 5.03
N HIS A 267 10.17 12.47 4.20
CA HIS A 267 11.52 12.92 4.51
C HIS A 267 11.60 14.45 4.60
N ALA A 268 10.98 15.18 3.67
CA ALA A 268 10.89 16.64 3.72
C ALA A 268 10.21 17.14 5.00
N ALA A 269 9.21 16.41 5.50
CA ALA A 269 8.51 16.71 6.75
C ALA A 269 9.25 16.24 8.03
N GLY A 270 10.44 15.64 7.92
CA GLY A 270 11.25 15.19 9.07
C GLY A 270 10.98 13.76 9.57
N PHE A 271 10.17 12.97 8.86
CA PHE A 271 9.81 11.59 9.22
C PHE A 271 10.73 10.50 8.62
N GLY A 272 11.85 10.90 8.01
CA GLY A 272 12.79 10.01 7.31
C GLY A 272 13.53 8.98 8.19
N PRO A 273 14.22 8.00 7.57
CA PRO A 273 14.88 6.88 8.24
C PRO A 273 16.16 7.24 9.03
N GLU A 274 16.82 8.36 8.73
CA GLU A 274 18.24 8.62 9.09
C GLU A 274 18.55 8.84 10.58
N LEU A 275 17.59 8.60 11.47
CA LEU A 275 17.79 8.88 12.88
C LEU A 275 17.62 7.63 13.71
N GLY A 276 18.63 7.36 14.55
CA GLY A 276 18.80 6.14 15.33
C GLY A 276 17.51 5.59 15.90
N GLN A 277 17.36 4.27 15.81
CA GLN A 277 16.29 3.53 16.45
C GLN A 277 16.31 3.85 17.95
N PHE A 278 15.22 4.43 18.46
CA PHE A 278 15.02 4.41 19.90
C PHE A 278 14.80 2.95 20.34
N PRO A 279 15.28 2.54 21.53
CA PRO A 279 15.00 1.22 22.06
C PRO A 279 13.48 1.00 22.13
N GLY A 280 12.94 0.07 21.33
CA GLY A 280 11.51 -0.21 21.22
C GLY A 280 10.77 0.46 20.06
N GLU A 281 11.45 1.22 19.19
CA GLU A 281 10.83 1.80 17.99
C GLU A 281 10.81 0.80 16.81
N ASP A 282 9.68 0.74 16.09
CA ASP A 282 9.56 -0.09 14.89
C ASP A 282 10.54 0.39 13.79
N VAL A 283 11.23 -0.56 13.15
CA VAL A 283 12.19 -0.31 12.07
C VAL A 283 11.48 0.40 10.89
N TYR A 284 11.96 1.61 10.52
CA TYR A 284 11.51 2.27 9.30
C TYR A 284 11.65 1.32 8.12
N THR A 285 10.57 1.15 7.37
CA THR A 285 10.53 0.22 6.26
C THR A 285 10.00 0.94 5.03
N PRO A 286 10.80 1.06 3.95
CA PRO A 286 10.35 1.64 2.70
C PRO A 286 9.25 0.76 2.06
N ASP A 287 8.29 1.37 1.35
CA ASP A 287 7.22 0.63 0.69
C ASP A 287 7.68 -0.11 -0.58
N GLY A 288 8.70 0.42 -1.26
CA GLY A 288 9.16 -0.09 -2.54
C GLY A 288 10.67 -0.31 -2.59
N ASP A 289 11.10 -1.55 -2.43
CA ASP A 289 12.45 -1.99 -2.77
C ASP A 289 12.50 -2.38 -4.26
N ILE A 290 12.61 -1.35 -5.12
CA ILE A 290 12.53 -1.49 -6.60
C ILE A 290 13.51 -2.55 -7.10
N TRP A 291 14.74 -2.54 -6.59
CA TRP A 291 15.77 -3.47 -7.02
C TRP A 291 15.39 -4.92 -6.70
N THR A 292 14.93 -5.20 -5.48
CA THR A 292 14.49 -6.54 -5.11
C THR A 292 13.26 -6.97 -5.92
N LEU A 293 12.33 -6.07 -6.20
CA LEU A 293 11.13 -6.37 -7.00
C LEU A 293 11.46 -6.74 -8.45
N GLU A 294 12.40 -6.03 -9.07
CA GLU A 294 12.78 -6.29 -10.46
C GLU A 294 13.77 -7.47 -10.60
N THR A 295 14.55 -7.79 -9.56
CA THR A 295 15.57 -8.87 -9.62
C THR A 295 15.16 -10.18 -8.96
N THR A 296 14.07 -10.21 -8.19
CA THR A 296 13.64 -11.45 -7.51
C THR A 296 13.23 -12.53 -8.50
N HIS A 297 13.66 -13.76 -8.21
CA HIS A 297 13.28 -14.99 -8.91
C HIS A 297 12.25 -15.82 -8.14
N ARG A 298 11.64 -15.23 -7.11
CA ARG A 298 10.62 -15.87 -6.25
C ARG A 298 9.41 -14.97 -6.11
N ILE A 299 8.23 -15.54 -6.37
CA ILE A 299 6.94 -14.86 -6.24
C ILE A 299 6.66 -14.53 -4.78
N SER A 300 7.01 -15.43 -3.85
CA SER A 300 6.82 -15.18 -2.42
C SER A 300 7.60 -13.98 -1.91
N VAL A 301 8.80 -13.74 -2.45
CA VAL A 301 9.62 -12.55 -2.12
C VAL A 301 9.00 -11.31 -2.72
N PHE A 302 8.56 -11.35 -3.98
CA PHE A 302 7.85 -10.24 -4.62
C PHE A 302 6.63 -9.83 -3.79
N ALA A 303 5.78 -10.80 -3.43
CA ALA A 303 4.55 -10.59 -2.64
C ALA A 303 4.78 -9.86 -1.30
N ARG A 304 5.92 -10.14 -0.63
CA ARG A 304 6.27 -9.51 0.66
C ARG A 304 6.92 -8.14 0.51
N LYS A 305 7.51 -7.86 -0.65
CA LYS A 305 8.27 -6.65 -0.94
C LYS A 305 7.45 -5.61 -1.69
N TRP A 306 6.41 -6.04 -2.40
CA TRP A 306 5.45 -5.17 -3.05
C TRP A 306 4.58 -4.52 -1.99
N ASN A 307 4.67 -3.19 -1.84
CA ASN A 307 4.01 -2.44 -0.77
C ASN A 307 4.35 -3.05 0.62
N GLN A 308 5.64 -2.98 0.98
CA GLN A 308 6.18 -3.71 2.13
C GLN A 308 5.49 -3.34 3.46
N SER A 309 4.97 -2.11 3.63
CA SER A 309 4.23 -1.75 4.83
C SER A 309 2.85 -2.43 4.89
N THR A 310 2.11 -2.47 3.78
CA THR A 310 0.85 -3.22 3.66
C THR A 310 1.08 -4.71 3.88
N ALA A 311 2.13 -5.29 3.30
CA ALA A 311 2.45 -6.70 3.47
C ALA A 311 2.75 -7.06 4.95
N ARG A 312 3.46 -6.17 5.68
CA ARG A 312 3.70 -6.36 7.13
C ARG A 312 2.41 -6.21 7.94
N TRP A 313 1.57 -5.25 7.60
CA TRP A 313 0.25 -5.06 8.22
C TRP A 313 -0.62 -6.30 8.05
N LEU A 314 -0.79 -6.80 6.82
CA LEU A 314 -1.52 -8.04 6.51
C LEU A 314 -0.95 -9.24 7.26
N LYS A 315 0.38 -9.35 7.33
CA LYS A 315 1.05 -10.42 8.06
C LYS A 315 0.69 -10.39 9.55
N ARG A 316 0.72 -9.22 10.17
CA ARG A 316 0.42 -9.04 11.60
C ARG A 316 -1.05 -9.24 11.90
N LEU A 317 -1.91 -8.65 11.08
CA LEU A 317 -3.37 -8.60 11.29
C LEU A 317 -4.04 -9.95 11.02
N ILE A 318 -3.61 -10.67 9.97
CA ILE A 318 -4.27 -11.90 9.52
C ILE A 318 -3.32 -13.10 9.59
N PHE A 319 -2.20 -13.07 8.86
CA PHE A 319 -1.36 -14.25 8.65
C PHE A 319 -0.87 -14.88 9.96
N GLN A 320 -0.47 -14.07 10.95
CA GLN A 320 0.03 -14.53 12.24
C GLN A 320 -1.08 -14.92 13.23
N GLN A 321 -2.30 -14.43 13.02
CA GLN A 321 -3.44 -14.70 13.91
C GLN A 321 -4.17 -16.00 13.56
N VAL A 322 -4.06 -16.43 12.31
CA VAL A 322 -4.78 -17.58 11.75
C VAL A 322 -3.90 -18.84 11.77
N LYS A 323 -4.46 -19.95 12.25
CA LYS A 323 -3.78 -21.27 12.22
C LYS A 323 -4.00 -22.01 10.90
N GLU A 324 -5.22 -21.98 10.38
CA GLU A 324 -5.63 -22.74 9.21
C GLU A 324 -5.57 -21.89 7.93
N TRP A 325 -4.77 -22.34 6.97
CA TRP A 325 -4.63 -21.71 5.65
C TRP A 325 -4.30 -20.21 5.71
N PRO A 326 -3.27 -19.81 6.49
CA PRO A 326 -2.97 -18.39 6.74
C PRO A 326 -2.70 -17.61 5.46
N LEU A 327 -2.09 -18.25 4.45
CA LEU A 327 -1.83 -17.65 3.15
C LEU A 327 -3.13 -17.26 2.43
N LEU A 328 -4.08 -18.19 2.31
CA LEU A 328 -5.34 -17.97 1.61
C LEU A 328 -6.17 -16.90 2.32
N GLN A 329 -6.29 -16.97 3.64
CA GLN A 329 -7.05 -15.98 4.41
C GLN A 329 -6.44 -14.58 4.30
N THR A 330 -5.10 -14.47 4.28
CA THR A 330 -4.42 -13.18 4.12
C THR A 330 -4.72 -12.55 2.76
N PHE A 331 -4.67 -13.33 1.67
CA PHE A 331 -4.98 -12.81 0.33
C PHE A 331 -6.47 -12.58 0.12
N ALA A 332 -7.35 -13.40 0.71
CA ALA A 332 -8.79 -13.16 0.70
C ALA A 332 -9.13 -11.85 1.43
N PHE A 333 -8.50 -11.59 2.58
CA PHE A 333 -8.63 -10.32 3.29
C PHE A 333 -8.06 -9.15 2.46
N SER A 334 -6.94 -9.36 1.75
CA SER A 334 -6.42 -8.36 0.81
C SER A 334 -7.45 -8.02 -0.28
N ALA A 335 -8.11 -9.02 -0.87
CA ALA A 335 -9.19 -8.80 -1.84
C ALA A 335 -10.36 -8.01 -1.24
N TRP A 336 -10.74 -8.33 0.00
CA TRP A 336 -11.78 -7.59 0.72
C TRP A 336 -11.40 -6.14 0.97
N TRP A 337 -10.17 -5.89 1.41
CA TRP A 337 -9.65 -4.53 1.59
C TRP A 337 -9.55 -3.75 0.28
N HIS A 338 -9.32 -4.39 -0.87
CA HIS A 338 -9.27 -3.71 -2.17
C HIS A 338 -10.64 -3.44 -2.81
N GLY A 339 -11.71 -4.05 -2.31
CA GLY A 339 -13.09 -3.76 -2.73
C GLY A 339 -13.89 -4.89 -3.35
N LEU A 340 -13.30 -6.09 -3.52
CA LEU A 340 -13.98 -7.25 -4.09
C LEU A 340 -14.49 -7.08 -5.53
N HIS A 341 -13.85 -6.23 -6.35
CA HIS A 341 -14.09 -6.29 -7.79
C HIS A 341 -13.70 -7.68 -8.33
N PRO A 342 -14.36 -8.18 -9.39
CA PRO A 342 -14.09 -9.52 -9.92
C PRO A 342 -12.61 -9.84 -10.16
N GLY A 343 -11.86 -8.92 -10.76
CA GLY A 343 -10.42 -9.12 -10.98
C GLY A 343 -9.58 -9.06 -9.70
N GLN A 344 -9.98 -8.28 -8.70
CA GLN A 344 -9.32 -8.29 -7.39
C GLN A 344 -9.50 -9.63 -6.70
N VAL A 345 -10.73 -10.17 -6.67
CA VAL A 345 -11.01 -11.49 -6.09
C VAL A 345 -10.19 -12.56 -6.81
N PHE A 346 -10.27 -12.63 -8.14
CA PHE A 346 -9.50 -13.60 -8.91
C PHE A 346 -8.00 -13.41 -8.74
N GLY A 347 -7.51 -12.17 -8.84
CA GLY A 347 -6.11 -11.81 -8.80
C GLY A 347 -5.47 -12.16 -7.46
N PHE A 348 -6.06 -11.78 -6.32
CA PHE A 348 -5.50 -12.12 -5.01
C PHE A 348 -5.58 -13.62 -4.70
N LEU A 349 -6.63 -14.32 -5.12
CA LEU A 349 -6.69 -15.78 -4.99
C LEU A 349 -5.64 -16.47 -5.87
N CYS A 350 -5.44 -15.98 -7.09
CA CYS A 350 -4.35 -16.42 -7.96
C CYS A 350 -2.99 -16.17 -7.29
N TRP A 351 -2.79 -14.99 -6.69
CA TRP A 351 -1.59 -14.65 -5.93
C TRP A 351 -1.32 -15.66 -4.80
N ALA A 352 -2.34 -16.04 -4.04
CA ALA A 352 -2.23 -17.05 -2.99
C ALA A 352 -1.77 -18.40 -3.55
N MET A 353 -2.37 -18.86 -4.65
CA MET A 353 -1.98 -20.12 -5.30
C MET A 353 -0.55 -20.06 -5.84
N MET A 354 -0.16 -18.95 -6.48
CA MET A 354 1.18 -18.77 -7.03
C MET A 354 2.26 -18.75 -5.95
N VAL A 355 2.00 -18.09 -4.81
CA VAL A 355 2.91 -18.10 -3.66
C VAL A 355 3.02 -19.50 -3.03
N GLN A 356 1.91 -20.24 -2.95
CA GLN A 356 1.94 -21.62 -2.46
C GLN A 356 2.76 -22.53 -3.39
N ALA A 357 2.60 -22.38 -4.71
CA ALA A 357 3.36 -23.10 -5.72
C ALA A 357 4.86 -22.75 -5.65
N ASP A 358 5.19 -21.47 -5.53
CA ASP A 358 6.56 -20.96 -5.36
C ASP A 358 7.30 -21.69 -4.22
N TYR A 359 6.68 -21.83 -3.05
CA TYR A 359 7.31 -22.52 -1.92
C TYR A 359 7.65 -23.99 -2.23
N LEU A 360 6.76 -24.73 -2.88
CA LEU A 360 7.01 -26.15 -3.20
C LEU A 360 8.03 -26.29 -4.32
N ILE A 361 7.89 -25.52 -5.40
CA ILE A 361 8.77 -25.57 -6.57
C ILE A 361 10.21 -25.22 -6.17
N HIS A 362 10.43 -24.14 -5.42
CA HIS A 362 11.77 -23.74 -5.02
C HIS A 362 12.39 -24.68 -3.97
N THR A 363 11.57 -25.25 -3.08
CA THR A 363 12.05 -26.28 -2.13
C THR A 363 12.53 -27.51 -2.89
N PHE A 364 11.74 -28.01 -3.84
CA PHE A 364 12.11 -29.16 -4.66
C PHE A 364 13.34 -28.85 -5.53
N ALA A 365 13.35 -27.73 -6.25
CA ALA A 365 14.47 -27.33 -7.09
C ALA A 365 15.79 -27.23 -6.32
N ASN A 366 15.76 -26.72 -5.08
CA ASN A 366 16.95 -26.65 -4.23
C ASN A 366 17.50 -28.02 -3.83
N LEU A 367 16.67 -29.06 -3.75
CA LEU A 367 17.09 -30.44 -3.42
C LEU A 367 17.74 -31.14 -4.61
N PHE A 368 17.20 -30.95 -5.82
CA PHE A 368 17.65 -31.67 -7.02
C PHE A 368 18.77 -30.94 -7.78
N ILE A 369 18.83 -29.60 -7.75
CA ILE A 369 19.79 -28.82 -8.55
C ILE A 369 21.12 -28.65 -7.79
N ARG A 370 22.07 -29.54 -8.10
CA ARG A 370 23.42 -29.52 -7.51
C ARG A 370 24.44 -28.71 -8.29
N SER A 371 24.40 -28.73 -9.62
CA SER A 371 25.44 -28.07 -10.44
C SER A 371 25.26 -26.55 -10.52
N ARG A 372 26.38 -25.81 -10.60
CA ARG A 372 26.38 -24.34 -10.65
C ARG A 372 25.70 -23.80 -11.91
N LEU A 373 25.97 -24.40 -13.06
CA LEU A 373 25.35 -24.01 -14.34
C LEU A 373 23.84 -24.21 -14.32
N MET A 374 23.36 -25.37 -13.85
CA MET A 374 21.92 -25.62 -13.76
C MET A 374 21.24 -24.68 -12.75
N ARG A 375 21.92 -24.30 -11.67
CA ARG A 375 21.40 -23.30 -10.73
C ARG A 375 21.29 -21.92 -11.36
N LEU A 376 22.24 -21.54 -12.21
CA LEU A 376 22.18 -20.28 -12.94
C LEU A 376 21.03 -20.28 -13.95
N ILE A 377 20.93 -21.33 -14.78
CA ILE A 377 19.83 -21.50 -15.76
C ILE A 377 18.48 -21.45 -15.04
N TYR A 378 18.34 -22.21 -13.95
CA TYR A 378 17.13 -22.20 -13.13
C TYR A 378 16.79 -20.82 -12.58
N ARG A 379 17.77 -20.06 -12.08
CA ARG A 379 17.53 -18.70 -11.57
C ARG A 379 17.04 -17.76 -12.67
N ILE A 380 17.62 -17.82 -13.88
CA ILE A 380 17.19 -16.99 -15.01
C ILE A 380 15.76 -17.35 -15.43
N LEU A 381 15.47 -18.65 -15.57
CA LEU A 381 14.13 -19.11 -15.93
C LEU A 381 13.09 -18.78 -14.84
N ALA A 382 13.44 -18.98 -13.57
CA ALA A 382 12.57 -18.66 -12.44
C ALA A 382 12.34 -17.15 -12.32
N TRP A 383 13.34 -16.32 -12.62
CA TRP A 383 13.20 -14.87 -12.70
C TRP A 383 12.22 -14.47 -13.80
N LEU A 384 12.44 -14.94 -15.03
CA LEU A 384 11.55 -14.63 -16.15
C LEU A 384 10.10 -15.04 -15.84
N HIS A 385 9.94 -16.25 -15.29
CA HIS A 385 8.62 -16.77 -14.94
C HIS A 385 7.97 -16.00 -13.78
N THR A 386 8.74 -15.59 -12.77
CA THR A 386 8.28 -14.73 -11.67
C THR A 386 7.75 -13.41 -12.19
N GLN A 387 8.49 -12.75 -13.10
CA GLN A 387 8.07 -11.47 -13.68
C GLN A 387 6.79 -11.61 -14.52
N LEU A 388 6.68 -12.67 -15.32
CA LEU A 388 5.50 -12.91 -16.16
C LEU A 388 4.25 -13.29 -15.37
N ILE A 389 4.37 -14.14 -14.34
CA ILE A 389 3.26 -14.42 -13.42
C ILE A 389 2.86 -13.14 -12.68
N THR A 390 3.82 -12.41 -12.14
CA THR A 390 3.56 -11.15 -11.44
C THR A 390 2.81 -10.16 -12.34
N ALA A 391 3.24 -10.02 -13.60
CA ALA A 391 2.57 -9.18 -14.59
C ALA A 391 1.11 -9.64 -14.84
N TYR A 392 0.91 -10.94 -15.03
CA TYR A 392 -0.43 -11.52 -15.20
C TYR A 392 -1.34 -11.20 -14.00
N VAL A 393 -0.87 -11.46 -12.77
CA VAL A 393 -1.71 -11.27 -11.59
C VAL A 393 -1.95 -9.78 -11.31
N MET A 394 -0.97 -8.90 -11.55
CA MET A 394 -1.17 -7.45 -11.45
C MET A 394 -2.27 -6.95 -12.38
N LEU A 395 -2.23 -7.34 -13.66
CA LEU A 395 -3.30 -6.97 -14.59
C LEU A 395 -4.65 -7.52 -14.16
N ALA A 396 -4.67 -8.76 -13.68
CA ALA A 396 -5.91 -9.36 -13.19
C ALA A 396 -6.52 -8.55 -12.02
N VAL A 397 -5.70 -8.09 -11.06
CA VAL A 397 -6.16 -7.26 -9.93
C VAL A 397 -6.71 -5.91 -10.38
N GLU A 398 -6.11 -5.29 -11.39
CA GLU A 398 -6.56 -4.00 -11.94
C GLU A 398 -7.83 -4.12 -12.81
N PHE A 399 -8.10 -5.31 -13.36
CA PHE A 399 -9.28 -5.54 -14.20
C PHE A 399 -10.57 -5.60 -13.39
N ARG A 400 -11.32 -4.51 -13.41
CA ARG A 400 -12.63 -4.44 -12.74
C ARG A 400 -13.73 -5.20 -13.48
N SER A 401 -13.70 -5.31 -14.81
CA SER A 401 -14.77 -6.00 -15.54
C SER A 401 -14.52 -7.51 -15.71
N LEU A 402 -15.60 -8.29 -15.69
CA LEU A 402 -15.54 -9.72 -16.00
C LEU A 402 -15.08 -9.98 -17.44
N SER A 403 -15.41 -9.10 -18.38
CA SER A 403 -15.01 -9.25 -19.79
C SER A 403 -13.50 -9.14 -20.00
N LEU A 404 -12.86 -8.15 -19.38
CA LEU A 404 -11.40 -7.98 -19.45
C LEU A 404 -10.68 -9.13 -18.73
N LEU A 405 -11.23 -9.56 -17.59
CA LEU A 405 -10.69 -10.73 -16.88
C LEU A 405 -10.79 -11.99 -17.74
N TRP A 406 -11.93 -12.20 -18.40
CA TRP A 406 -12.13 -13.33 -19.31
C TRP A 406 -11.13 -13.30 -20.46
N LEU A 407 -10.94 -12.15 -21.09
CA LEU A 407 -9.94 -11.97 -22.13
C LEU A 407 -8.52 -12.32 -21.65
N LEU A 408 -8.16 -11.87 -20.45
CA LEU A 408 -6.87 -12.21 -19.83
C LEU A 408 -6.75 -13.73 -19.61
N CYS A 409 -7.80 -14.37 -19.11
CA CYS A 409 -7.84 -15.82 -18.89
C CYS A 409 -7.67 -16.63 -20.19
N TYR A 410 -8.23 -16.18 -21.30
CA TYR A 410 -8.08 -16.84 -22.61
C TYR A 410 -6.81 -16.44 -23.37
N SER A 411 -6.06 -15.46 -22.88
CA SER A 411 -4.79 -15.04 -23.49
C SER A 411 -3.67 -16.07 -23.26
N TYR A 412 -2.66 -16.03 -24.13
CA TYR A 412 -1.45 -16.86 -23.98
C TYR A 412 -0.67 -16.58 -22.68
N SER A 413 -0.90 -15.42 -22.05
CA SER A 413 -0.29 -15.07 -20.76
C SER A 413 -0.76 -15.99 -19.63
N SER A 414 -1.93 -16.63 -19.74
CA SER A 414 -2.42 -17.62 -18.77
C SER A 414 -1.56 -18.89 -18.68
N VAL A 415 -0.72 -19.16 -19.67
CA VAL A 415 0.16 -20.35 -19.66
C VAL A 415 1.08 -20.34 -18.43
N PHE A 416 1.59 -19.18 -18.01
CA PHE A 416 2.51 -19.08 -16.89
C PHE A 416 1.88 -19.50 -15.54
N PRO A 417 0.75 -18.90 -15.09
CA PRO A 417 0.10 -19.36 -13.86
C PRO A 417 -0.42 -20.79 -13.96
N ILE A 418 -0.89 -21.25 -15.14
CA ILE A 418 -1.34 -22.64 -15.34
C ILE A 418 -0.19 -23.63 -15.10
N ILE A 419 1.01 -23.34 -15.59
CA ILE A 419 2.20 -24.19 -15.34
C ILE A 419 2.46 -24.30 -13.83
N TYR A 420 2.41 -23.20 -13.08
CA TYR A 420 2.58 -23.23 -11.62
C TYR A 420 1.47 -24.03 -10.92
N CYS A 421 0.22 -23.91 -11.36
CA CYS A 421 -0.89 -24.73 -10.84
C CYS A 421 -0.68 -26.22 -11.09
N ILE A 422 -0.24 -26.61 -12.30
CA ILE A 422 0.06 -28.01 -12.64
C ILE A 422 1.21 -28.53 -11.76
N LEU A 423 2.30 -27.77 -11.65
CA LEU A 423 3.44 -28.13 -10.81
C LEU A 423 3.06 -28.24 -9.33
N LEU A 424 2.22 -27.34 -8.82
CA LEU A 424 1.69 -27.40 -7.46
C LEU A 424 0.94 -28.73 -7.24
N PHE A 425 0.05 -29.11 -8.16
CA PHE A 425 -0.71 -30.36 -8.06
C PHE A 425 0.18 -31.60 -8.10
N LEU A 426 1.16 -31.64 -9.03
CA LEU A 426 2.10 -32.75 -9.16
C LEU A 426 2.98 -32.90 -7.91
N LEU A 427 3.53 -31.80 -7.39
CA LEU A 427 4.41 -31.79 -6.23
C LEU A 427 3.65 -32.06 -4.92
N ALA A 428 2.41 -31.58 -4.80
CA ALA A 428 1.56 -31.87 -3.64
C ALA A 428 1.25 -33.37 -3.53
N LYS A 429 0.95 -34.04 -4.64
CA LYS A 429 0.79 -35.50 -4.69
C LYS A 429 2.08 -36.25 -4.37
N GLY A 430 3.23 -35.73 -4.82
CA GLY A 430 4.54 -36.29 -4.48
C GLY A 430 4.81 -36.27 -2.97
N LYS A 431 4.44 -35.19 -2.28
CA LYS A 431 4.63 -35.05 -0.83
C LYS A 431 3.84 -36.07 0.00
N LEU A 432 2.65 -36.45 -0.49
CA LEU A 432 1.81 -37.51 0.10
C LEU A 432 2.36 -38.94 -0.12
N LYS A 433 3.32 -39.13 -1.02
CA LYS A 433 3.95 -40.44 -1.29
C LYS A 433 5.26 -40.67 -0.53
N TYR A 434 5.83 -39.62 0.06
CA TYR A 434 7.15 -39.64 0.73
C TYR A 434 7.08 -39.37 2.24
N ASN A 435 5.87 -39.14 2.78
CA ASN A 435 5.53 -39.32 4.19
C ASN A 435 4.75 -40.62 4.33
#